data_AF-A0A946HPX0-F1
#
_entry.id   AF-A0A946HPX0-F1
#
_cell.length_a   1.000
_cell.length_b   1.000
_cell.length_c   1.000
_cell.angle_alpha   90.00
_cell.angle_beta   90.00
_cell.angle_gamma   90.00
#
_symmetry.space_group_name_H-M   'P 1'
#
loop_
_entity.id
_entity.type
_entity.pdbx_description
1 polymer ?
#
loop_
_entity_poly.entity_id
_entity_poly.type
_entity_poly.pdbx_seq_one_letter_code
_entity_poly.pdbx_strand_id
1 'polypeptide(L)'
;MFGFGKKKRVQEEQDAEAAVANTPEPAVDLAADSAVDSVVDPVGDSDVDSVVDANVESQASEQAQAPGDLAVAEQTEAPSKRGFFGRLRDGLSRTRSKLSDGLGAVVLGRKEVDASLLEEVETQLLTADVGLEATDAIIDGLRARLGRKQLADADEFMAALREELRAILAPCDKP
;
A
#
# COMPACT_ATOMS: atom_id res chain seq x y z
N MET A 1 -65.44 19.13 1.21
CA MET A 1 -64.31 18.93 0.27
C MET A 1 -64.23 17.45 -0.04
N PHE A 2 -64.15 17.06 -1.32
CA PHE A 2 -64.04 15.66 -1.75
C PHE A 2 -62.62 15.13 -1.43
N GLY A 3 -62.32 13.83 -1.31
CA GLY A 3 -63.15 12.62 -1.38
C GLY A 3 -62.22 11.40 -1.62
N PHE A 4 -62.10 10.47 -0.66
CA PHE A 4 -61.08 9.40 -0.71
C PHE A 4 -61.39 8.31 -1.75
N GLY A 5 -60.44 8.04 -2.67
CA GLY A 5 -60.56 7.04 -3.74
C GLY A 5 -59.50 5.92 -3.66
N LYS A 6 -59.93 4.66 -3.83
CA LYS A 6 -59.10 3.45 -3.83
C LYS A 6 -58.68 3.03 -5.26
N LYS A 7 -57.79 2.00 -5.32
CA LYS A 7 -57.34 1.14 -6.44
C LYS A 7 -55.95 1.55 -6.94
N LYS A 8 -54.85 0.83 -6.66
CA LYS A 8 -54.54 -0.62 -6.83
C LYS A 8 -54.81 -1.08 -8.27
N ARG A 9 -53.74 -1.39 -9.01
CA ARG A 9 -53.73 -1.58 -10.46
C ARG A 9 -53.23 -2.99 -10.82
N VAL A 10 -54.12 -3.76 -11.46
CA VAL A 10 -53.87 -4.92 -12.35
C VAL A 10 -53.12 -6.14 -11.76
N GLN A 11 -53.60 -7.30 -12.21
CA GLN A 11 -53.09 -8.68 -12.12
C GLN A 11 -53.45 -9.32 -13.49
N GLU A 12 -52.95 -10.52 -13.84
CA GLU A 12 -52.85 -11.08 -15.23
C GLU A 12 -51.55 -10.58 -15.91
N GLU A 13 -50.76 -11.34 -16.69
CA GLU A 13 -50.80 -12.71 -17.29
C GLU A 13 -49.34 -13.09 -17.70
N GLN A 14 -48.84 -14.31 -18.01
CA GLN A 14 -49.34 -15.71 -18.05
C GLN A 14 -48.12 -16.70 -18.12
N ASP A 15 -48.22 -17.93 -17.56
CA ASP A 15 -47.39 -19.16 -17.80
C ASP A 15 -45.83 -19.09 -17.69
N ALA A 16 -45.00 -20.16 -17.69
CA ALA A 16 -45.15 -21.63 -17.70
C ALA A 16 -44.02 -22.25 -16.80
N GLU A 17 -44.22 -23.32 -16.02
CA GLU A 17 -43.97 -24.76 -16.33
C GLU A 17 -42.51 -25.28 -16.16
N ALA A 18 -42.37 -26.51 -15.62
CA ALA A 18 -41.15 -27.35 -15.40
C ALA A 18 -40.00 -26.74 -14.56
N ALA A 19 -39.47 -27.30 -13.46
CA ALA A 19 -39.32 -28.67 -12.93
C ALA A 19 -38.09 -29.47 -13.41
N VAL A 20 -37.08 -29.55 -12.53
CA VAL A 20 -36.09 -30.65 -12.33
C VAL A 20 -35.15 -31.04 -13.49
N ALA A 21 -33.85 -30.74 -13.35
CA ALA A 21 -32.77 -31.71 -13.63
C ALA A 21 -31.39 -31.29 -13.03
N ASN A 22 -30.84 -32.19 -12.21
CA ASN A 22 -29.43 -32.49 -11.91
C ASN A 22 -28.29 -31.59 -12.46
N THR A 23 -27.45 -31.12 -11.54
CA THR A 23 -25.98 -31.09 -11.72
C THR A 23 -25.47 -32.52 -11.95
N PRO A 24 -24.54 -32.74 -12.88
CA PRO A 24 -23.25 -33.27 -12.42
C PRO A 24 -22.02 -32.72 -13.17
N GLU A 25 -20.98 -32.39 -12.40
CA GLU A 25 -19.58 -32.49 -12.83
C GLU A 25 -19.16 -33.99 -12.89
N PRO A 26 -18.00 -34.40 -13.46
CA PRO A 26 -16.87 -33.59 -13.92
C PRO A 26 -16.29 -33.97 -15.30
N ALA A 27 -15.39 -33.11 -15.80
CA ALA A 27 -14.34 -33.50 -16.78
C ALA A 27 -13.16 -32.51 -16.69
N VAL A 28 -12.22 -32.74 -15.76
CA VAL A 28 -10.91 -32.06 -15.76
C VAL A 28 -9.87 -32.98 -16.41
N ASP A 29 -9.15 -32.46 -17.39
CA ASP A 29 -8.16 -33.22 -18.17
C ASP A 29 -6.84 -33.39 -17.40
N LEU A 30 -6.22 -34.57 -17.48
CA LEU A 30 -4.98 -34.90 -16.76
C LEU A 30 -3.75 -34.52 -17.60
N ALA A 31 -3.44 -33.22 -17.66
CA ALA A 31 -2.16 -32.73 -18.15
C ALA A 31 -1.04 -32.95 -17.11
N ALA A 32 -0.58 -34.19 -16.97
CA ALA A 32 0.64 -34.53 -16.24
C ALA A 32 1.78 -34.82 -17.22
N ASP A 33 2.84 -34.02 -17.19
CA ASP A 33 4.17 -34.45 -17.62
C ASP A 33 5.24 -33.94 -16.64
N SER A 34 6.35 -34.67 -16.56
CA SER A 34 7.35 -34.55 -15.50
C SER A 34 8.76 -34.55 -16.07
N ALA A 35 9.38 -33.37 -16.08
CA ALA A 35 10.79 -33.20 -16.44
C ALA A 35 11.51 -32.44 -15.32
N VAL A 36 12.03 -33.20 -14.34
CA VAL A 36 13.14 -32.73 -13.51
C VAL A 36 14.45 -33.07 -14.21
N ASP A 37 15.33 -32.08 -14.36
CA ASP A 37 16.76 -32.33 -14.59
C ASP A 37 17.57 -31.32 -13.77
N SER A 38 18.77 -31.72 -13.35
CA SER A 38 19.62 -30.98 -12.41
C SER A 38 21.03 -30.82 -12.97
N VAL A 39 21.38 -29.62 -13.41
CA VAL A 39 22.76 -29.27 -13.74
C VAL A 39 23.22 -28.07 -12.90
N VAL A 40 24.33 -28.32 -12.20
CA VAL A 40 25.06 -27.42 -11.31
C VAL A 40 25.79 -26.30 -12.08
N ASP A 41 26.08 -25.19 -11.40
CA ASP A 41 26.93 -24.09 -11.83
C ASP A 41 28.28 -24.53 -12.43
N PRO A 42 28.91 -23.63 -13.20
CA PRO A 42 30.14 -23.08 -12.63
C PRO A 42 30.16 -21.55 -12.57
N VAL A 43 30.81 -21.05 -11.52
CA VAL A 43 31.14 -19.64 -11.30
C VAL A 43 31.84 -19.01 -12.51
N GLY A 44 31.30 -17.89 -12.99
CA GLY A 44 31.98 -17.01 -13.95
C GLY A 44 32.94 -16.08 -13.20
N ASP A 45 34.23 -16.37 -13.29
CA ASP A 45 35.29 -15.45 -12.85
C ASP A 45 35.28 -14.18 -13.72
N SER A 46 35.57 -13.02 -13.12
CA SER A 46 35.76 -11.75 -13.83
C SER A 46 36.58 -10.79 -12.96
N ASP A 47 37.88 -11.05 -12.87
CA ASP A 47 38.89 -10.04 -12.52
C ASP A 47 38.61 -8.70 -13.21
N VAL A 48 38.41 -7.66 -12.42
CA VAL A 48 38.47 -6.25 -12.86
C VAL A 48 39.49 -5.50 -12.01
N ASP A 49 40.76 -5.81 -12.25
CA ASP A 49 41.88 -5.00 -11.75
C ASP A 49 41.72 -3.57 -12.28
N SER A 50 41.70 -2.59 -11.36
CA SER A 50 41.66 -1.18 -11.71
C SER A 50 42.24 -0.30 -10.60
N VAL A 51 43.57 -0.20 -10.65
CA VAL A 51 44.33 1.05 -10.45
C VAL A 51 43.97 1.91 -9.22
N VAL A 52 44.62 1.60 -8.11
CA VAL A 52 44.98 2.60 -7.07
C VAL A 52 46.50 2.77 -7.03
N ASP A 53 47.04 3.36 -8.09
CA ASP A 53 48.43 3.82 -8.13
C ASP A 53 48.66 4.96 -7.12
N ALA A 54 49.89 5.16 -6.70
CA ALA A 54 50.24 5.99 -5.55
C ALA A 54 50.30 7.48 -5.89
N ASN A 55 49.65 8.31 -5.06
CA ASN A 55 50.15 9.66 -4.81
C ASN A 55 49.93 10.10 -3.35
N VAL A 56 50.88 9.74 -2.48
CA VAL A 56 51.02 10.36 -1.16
C VAL A 56 51.86 11.62 -1.32
N GLU A 57 51.25 12.69 -1.84
CA GLU A 57 51.88 14.02 -1.89
C GLU A 57 51.53 14.80 -0.61
N SER A 58 52.54 15.03 0.23
CA SER A 58 52.38 15.74 1.49
C SER A 58 52.46 17.24 1.28
N GLN A 59 51.38 17.97 1.56
CA GLN A 59 51.42 19.42 1.69
C GLN A 59 51.17 19.87 3.13
N ALA A 60 52.25 19.91 3.89
CA ALA A 60 52.30 20.70 5.12
C ALA A 60 52.16 22.19 4.77
N SER A 61 51.10 22.84 5.24
CA SER A 61 50.98 24.29 5.28
C SER A 61 50.93 24.74 6.74
N GLU A 62 52.10 25.09 7.27
CA GLU A 62 52.28 25.48 8.67
C GLU A 62 51.89 26.96 8.86
N GLN A 63 50.69 27.19 9.42
CA GLN A 63 50.30 28.50 9.94
C GLN A 63 49.83 28.37 11.39
N ALA A 64 50.73 28.69 12.31
CA ALA A 64 50.45 28.71 13.74
C ALA A 64 49.68 29.98 14.14
N GLN A 65 48.45 29.82 14.64
CA GLN A 65 47.82 30.84 15.49
C GLN A 65 46.85 30.20 16.48
N ALA A 66 47.12 30.43 17.77
CA ALA A 66 46.25 30.09 18.89
C ALA A 66 46.59 31.00 20.09
N PRO A 67 45.68 31.19 21.07
CA PRO A 67 44.27 30.79 21.10
C PRO A 67 43.33 32.01 21.00
N GLY A 68 42.38 31.98 20.06
CA GLY A 68 41.26 32.92 20.03
C GLY A 68 40.08 32.35 20.81
N ASP A 69 39.69 33.00 21.91
CA ASP A 69 38.52 32.59 22.71
C ASP A 69 37.22 32.84 21.92
N LEU A 70 36.75 31.80 21.23
CA LEU A 70 35.46 31.77 20.57
C LEU A 70 34.76 30.48 20.97
N ALA A 71 33.72 30.62 21.78
CA ALA A 71 32.95 29.51 22.30
C ALA A 71 32.45 28.61 21.17
N VAL A 72 32.96 27.37 21.11
CA VAL A 72 32.30 26.29 20.41
C VAL A 72 30.99 26.06 21.14
N ALA A 73 29.93 26.69 20.64
CA ALA A 73 28.55 26.41 21.01
C ALA A 73 28.20 25.02 20.48
N GLU A 74 28.73 23.99 21.15
CA GLU A 74 28.49 22.60 20.87
C GLU A 74 27.00 22.32 21.11
N GLN A 75 26.21 22.47 20.05
CA GLN A 75 24.80 22.09 20.03
C GLN A 75 24.69 20.56 20.02
N THR A 76 25.11 19.95 21.13
CA THR A 76 24.51 18.73 21.62
C THR A 76 23.00 18.99 21.68
N GLU A 77 22.25 18.51 20.68
CA GLU A 77 20.81 18.39 20.80
C GLU A 77 20.54 17.56 22.06
N ALA A 78 20.11 18.23 23.13
CA ALA A 78 19.83 17.57 24.41
C ALA A 78 18.88 16.40 24.12
N PRO A 79 19.21 15.17 24.58
CA PRO A 79 18.64 13.94 24.04
C PRO A 79 17.12 13.96 24.18
N SER A 80 16.46 14.31 23.07
CA SER A 80 15.01 14.52 23.06
C SER A 80 14.35 13.25 23.56
N LYS A 81 13.37 13.40 24.47
CA LYS A 81 12.68 12.28 25.10
C LYS A 81 11.72 11.61 24.10
N ARG A 82 12.28 11.02 23.05
CA ARG A 82 11.63 10.12 22.09
C ARG A 82 11.19 8.89 22.87
N GLY A 83 10.00 9.01 23.47
CA GLY A 83 9.31 7.93 24.15
C GLY A 83 8.99 6.78 23.20
N PHE A 84 8.38 5.73 23.73
CA PHE A 84 8.10 4.49 22.99
C PHE A 84 7.50 4.74 21.60
N PHE A 85 6.46 5.57 21.49
CA PHE A 85 5.83 5.93 20.21
C PHE A 85 6.77 6.64 19.22
N GLY A 86 7.68 7.49 19.70
CA GLY A 86 8.67 8.15 18.85
C GLY A 86 9.64 7.14 18.23
N ARG A 87 10.14 6.21 19.05
CA ARG A 87 11.02 5.12 18.57
C ARG A 87 10.30 4.20 17.58
N LEU A 88 9.03 3.88 17.83
CA LEU A 88 8.19 3.08 16.93
C LEU A 88 7.95 3.79 15.59
N ARG A 89 7.58 5.08 15.61
CA ARG A 89 7.41 5.91 14.41
C ARG A 89 8.68 5.97 13.57
N ASP A 90 9.83 6.16 14.23
CA ASP A 90 11.12 6.29 13.55
C ASP A 90 11.57 4.94 12.97
N GLY A 91 11.31 3.82 13.66
CA GLY A 91 11.55 2.46 13.15
C GLY A 91 10.65 2.08 11.97
N LEU A 92 9.39 2.52 11.96
CA LEU A 92 8.44 2.31 10.86
C LEU A 92 8.60 3.30 9.69
N SER A 93 9.56 4.23 9.77
CA SER A 93 9.74 5.31 8.79
C SER A 93 9.81 4.84 7.33
N ARG A 94 10.57 3.78 7.04
CA ARG A 94 10.74 3.25 5.68
C ARG A 94 9.43 2.71 5.09
N THR A 95 8.67 1.93 5.85
CA THR A 95 7.37 1.40 5.41
C THR A 95 6.34 2.52 5.30
N ARG A 96 6.33 3.46 6.27
CA ARG A 96 5.47 4.65 6.23
C ARG A 96 5.71 5.45 4.95
N SER A 97 6.97 5.74 4.59
CA SER A 97 7.29 6.46 3.36
C SER A 97 6.89 5.69 2.10
N LYS A 98 7.27 4.41 1.96
CA LYS A 98 6.82 3.57 0.82
C LYS A 98 5.31 3.70 0.57
N LEU A 99 4.52 3.60 1.64
CA LEU A 99 3.06 3.66 1.57
C LEU A 99 2.54 5.10 1.37
N SER A 100 3.06 6.11 2.09
CA SER A 100 2.59 7.49 1.94
C SER A 100 2.93 8.10 0.59
N ASP A 101 4.10 7.75 0.05
CA ASP A 101 4.67 8.41 -1.11
C ASP A 101 4.11 7.77 -2.40
N GLY A 102 3.91 6.45 -2.39
CA GLY A 102 3.21 5.72 -3.45
C GLY A 102 1.72 6.07 -3.54
N LEU A 103 0.98 5.97 -2.42
CA LEU A 103 -0.45 6.37 -2.40
C LEU A 103 -0.61 7.86 -2.70
N GLY A 104 0.29 8.71 -2.20
CA GLY A 104 0.31 10.14 -2.48
C GLY A 104 0.47 10.44 -3.97
N ALA A 105 1.41 9.79 -4.66
CA ALA A 105 1.62 9.95 -6.10
C ALA A 105 0.40 9.50 -6.93
N VAL A 106 -0.19 8.36 -6.58
CA VAL A 106 -1.37 7.80 -7.25
C VAL A 106 -2.60 8.71 -7.06
N VAL A 107 -2.91 9.13 -5.84
CA VAL A 107 -4.10 9.92 -5.53
C VAL A 107 -3.97 11.39 -5.97
N LEU A 108 -2.81 12.03 -5.78
CA LEU A 108 -2.58 13.42 -6.21
C LEU A 108 -2.39 13.56 -7.73
N GLY A 109 -2.08 12.48 -8.44
CA GLY A 109 -1.97 12.45 -9.89
C GLY A 109 -3.32 12.47 -10.63
N ARG A 110 -4.43 12.18 -9.93
CA ARG A 110 -5.78 12.04 -10.52
C ARG A 110 -6.72 13.13 -10.01
N LYS A 111 -7.66 13.53 -10.88
CA LYS A 111 -8.58 14.66 -10.64
C LYS A 111 -9.94 14.23 -10.09
N GLU A 112 -10.30 12.96 -10.28
CA GLU A 112 -11.57 12.36 -9.88
C GLU A 112 -11.28 10.99 -9.27
N VAL A 113 -12.06 10.59 -8.27
CA VAL A 113 -11.97 9.25 -7.66
C VAL A 113 -12.78 8.29 -8.51
N ASP A 114 -12.13 7.33 -9.15
CA ASP A 114 -12.74 6.35 -10.05
C ASP A 114 -12.32 4.90 -9.73
N ALA A 115 -12.72 3.95 -10.57
CA ALA A 115 -12.34 2.54 -10.42
C ALA A 115 -10.85 2.28 -10.74
N SER A 116 -10.25 3.05 -11.66
CA SER A 116 -8.84 2.93 -12.03
C SER A 116 -7.93 3.37 -10.88
N LEU A 117 -8.32 4.41 -10.12
CA LEU A 117 -7.63 4.82 -8.90
C LEU A 117 -7.67 3.74 -7.82
N LEU A 118 -8.78 2.99 -7.69
CA LEU A 118 -8.88 1.87 -6.74
C LEU A 118 -7.91 0.73 -7.11
N GLU A 119 -7.81 0.36 -8.39
CA GLU A 119 -6.90 -0.69 -8.89
C GLU A 119 -5.41 -0.31 -8.71
N GLU A 120 -5.07 0.97 -8.88
CA GLU A 120 -3.72 1.48 -8.59
C GLU A 120 -3.40 1.48 -7.08
N VAL A 121 -4.37 1.82 -6.23
CA VAL A 121 -4.24 1.78 -4.76
C VAL A 121 -4.16 0.35 -4.24
N GLU A 122 -4.93 -0.59 -4.80
CA GLU A 122 -4.86 -2.04 -4.53
C GLU A 122 -3.44 -2.56 -4.79
N THR A 123 -2.90 -2.30 -5.98
CA THR A 123 -1.53 -2.65 -6.37
C THR A 123 -0.49 -2.07 -5.39
N GLN A 124 -0.68 -0.82 -4.95
CA GLN A 124 0.21 -0.15 -4.01
C GLN A 124 0.13 -0.71 -2.57
N LEU A 125 -1.04 -1.18 -2.14
CA LEU A 125 -1.23 -1.84 -0.83
C LEU A 125 -0.60 -3.24 -0.82
N LEU A 126 -0.78 -4.04 -1.87
CA LEU A 126 -0.12 -5.34 -2.02
C LEU A 126 1.41 -5.21 -2.02
N THR A 127 1.94 -4.16 -2.67
CA THR A 127 3.39 -3.84 -2.71
C THR A 127 3.93 -3.28 -1.38
N ALA A 128 3.05 -2.93 -0.44
CA ALA A 128 3.38 -2.37 0.87
C ALA A 128 3.24 -3.37 2.03
N ASP A 129 3.34 -4.67 1.74
CA ASP A 129 3.30 -5.78 2.70
C ASP A 129 1.96 -5.93 3.46
N VAL A 130 0.84 -5.45 2.88
CA VAL A 130 -0.52 -5.52 3.48
C VAL A 130 -1.17 -6.91 3.30
N GLY A 131 -0.90 -7.59 2.19
CA GLY A 131 -1.49 -8.90 1.85
C GLY A 131 -2.89 -8.83 1.21
N LEU A 132 -3.31 -9.93 0.58
CA LEU A 132 -4.53 -10.01 -0.23
C LEU A 132 -5.80 -9.73 0.59
N GLU A 133 -6.14 -10.61 1.54
CA GLU A 133 -7.40 -10.56 2.31
C GLU A 133 -7.66 -9.19 2.98
N ALA A 134 -6.60 -8.54 3.48
CA ALA A 134 -6.68 -7.22 4.09
C ALA A 134 -6.83 -6.10 3.04
N THR A 135 -6.22 -6.24 1.87
CA THR A 135 -6.39 -5.29 0.76
C THR A 135 -7.79 -5.40 0.16
N ASP A 136 -8.30 -6.61 -0.08
CA ASP A 136 -9.66 -6.87 -0.58
C ASP A 136 -10.70 -6.15 0.30
N ALA A 137 -10.61 -6.32 1.63
CA ALA A 137 -11.49 -5.69 2.60
C ALA A 137 -11.43 -4.14 2.57
N ILE A 138 -10.25 -3.56 2.35
CA ILE A 138 -10.08 -2.09 2.19
C ILE A 138 -10.72 -1.62 0.89
N ILE A 139 -10.44 -2.31 -0.23
CA ILE A 139 -10.89 -1.90 -1.55
C ILE A 139 -12.42 -2.04 -1.68
N ASP A 140 -13.04 -3.07 -1.12
CA ASP A 140 -14.50 -3.18 -1.07
C ASP A 140 -15.15 -2.10 -0.19
N GLY A 141 -14.55 -1.76 0.96
CA GLY A 141 -15.00 -0.64 1.80
C GLY A 141 -14.98 0.69 1.03
N LEU A 142 -13.88 0.98 0.34
CA LEU A 142 -13.73 2.16 -0.51
C LEU A 142 -14.67 2.15 -1.72
N ARG A 143 -14.80 1.02 -2.44
CA ARG A 143 -15.72 0.84 -3.58
C ARG A 143 -17.17 1.05 -3.15
N ALA A 144 -17.55 0.60 -1.95
CA ALA A 144 -18.86 0.86 -1.36
C ALA A 144 -19.07 2.34 -0.99
N ARG A 145 -18.04 3.08 -0.54
CA ARG A 145 -18.11 4.55 -0.32
C ARG A 145 -18.21 5.31 -1.65
N LEU A 146 -17.44 4.91 -2.67
CA LEU A 146 -17.47 5.49 -4.01
C LEU A 146 -18.84 5.34 -4.67
N GLY A 147 -19.45 4.15 -4.61
CA GLY A 147 -20.81 3.91 -5.10
C GLY A 147 -21.89 4.74 -4.39
N ARG A 148 -21.63 5.19 -3.15
CA ARG A 148 -22.48 6.13 -2.38
C ARG A 148 -22.15 7.61 -2.64
N LYS A 149 -21.19 7.92 -3.52
CA LYS A 149 -20.67 9.27 -3.79
C LYS A 149 -20.10 9.97 -2.54
N GLN A 150 -19.39 9.22 -1.71
CA GLN A 150 -18.80 9.68 -0.44
C GLN A 150 -17.29 9.96 -0.53
N LEU A 151 -16.73 9.94 -1.75
CA LEU A 151 -15.32 10.19 -2.06
C LEU A 151 -15.29 11.10 -3.31
N ALA A 152 -15.44 12.41 -3.10
CA ALA A 152 -15.47 13.40 -4.18
C ALA A 152 -14.07 13.92 -4.55
N ASP A 153 -13.11 13.89 -3.61
CA ASP A 153 -11.75 14.37 -3.81
C ASP A 153 -10.67 13.48 -3.14
N ALA A 154 -9.41 13.88 -3.35
CA ALA A 154 -8.23 13.20 -2.84
C ALA A 154 -8.12 13.15 -1.31
N ASP A 155 -8.59 14.18 -0.59
CA ASP A 155 -8.51 14.26 0.86
C ASP A 155 -9.61 13.43 1.53
N GLU A 156 -10.83 13.42 0.95
CA GLU A 156 -11.90 12.49 1.32
C GLU A 156 -11.49 11.03 1.06
N PHE A 157 -10.88 10.74 -0.09
CA PHE A 157 -10.35 9.42 -0.42
C PHE A 157 -9.31 8.95 0.61
N MET A 158 -8.30 9.78 0.88
CA MET A 158 -7.27 9.46 1.85
C MET A 158 -7.81 9.41 3.29
N ALA A 159 -8.89 10.13 3.62
CA ALA A 159 -9.57 10.02 4.90
C ALA A 159 -10.28 8.67 5.05
N ALA A 160 -11.02 8.23 4.03
CA ALA A 160 -11.68 6.94 4.01
C ALA A 160 -10.68 5.76 4.07
N LEU A 161 -9.58 5.82 3.31
CA LEU A 161 -8.54 4.79 3.35
C LEU A 161 -7.92 4.65 4.76
N ARG A 162 -7.68 5.78 5.45
CA ARG A 162 -7.26 5.78 6.86
C ARG A 162 -8.32 5.21 7.81
N GLU A 163 -9.60 5.30 7.46
CA GLU A 163 -10.71 4.76 8.24
C GLU A 163 -10.82 3.23 8.09
N GLU A 164 -10.75 2.70 6.87
CA GLU A 164 -10.78 1.24 6.61
C GLU A 164 -9.54 0.54 7.20
N LEU A 165 -8.35 1.12 7.02
CA LEU A 165 -7.12 0.65 7.67
C LEU A 165 -7.25 0.61 9.20
N ARG A 166 -7.96 1.59 9.79
CA ARG A 166 -8.22 1.60 11.24
C ARG A 166 -9.27 0.57 11.64
N ALA A 167 -10.29 0.34 10.81
CA ALA A 167 -11.34 -0.65 11.07
C ALA A 167 -10.77 -2.08 11.18
N ILE A 168 -9.82 -2.43 10.30
CA ILE A 168 -9.10 -3.72 10.35
C ILE A 168 -8.27 -3.88 11.63
N LEU A 169 -7.66 -2.80 12.14
CA LEU A 169 -6.83 -2.84 13.34
C LEU A 169 -7.62 -2.75 14.66
N ALA A 170 -8.85 -2.21 14.64
CA ALA A 170 -9.66 -1.97 15.84
C ALA A 170 -9.96 -3.22 16.70
N PRO A 171 -10.12 -4.45 16.17
CA PRO A 171 -10.25 -5.66 17.00
C PRO A 171 -9.01 -5.95 17.86
N CYS A 172 -7.84 -5.51 17.40
CA CYS A 172 -6.53 -5.78 18.01
C CYS A 172 -6.08 -4.69 19.00
N ASP A 173 -6.85 -3.61 19.18
CA ASP A 173 -6.55 -2.46 20.06
C ASP A 173 -6.87 -2.76 21.55
N LYS A 174 -6.71 -4.03 21.98
CA LYS A 174 -6.99 -4.52 23.33
C LYS A 174 -5.76 -5.24 23.90
N PRO A 175 -5.33 -4.91 25.13
CA PRO A 175 -4.20 -5.54 25.80
C PRO A 175 -4.52 -6.93 26.38
#